data_AF-A0A4V0HZC0-F1
#
_entry.id   AF-A0A4V0HZC0-F1
#
_cell.length_a   1.000
_cell.length_b   1.000
_cell.length_c   1.000
_cell.angle_alpha   90.00
_cell.angle_beta   90.00
_cell.angle_gamma   90.00
#
_symmetry.space_group_name_H-M   'P 1'
#
loop_
_entity.id
_entity.type
_entity.pdbx_description
1 polymer ?
#
loop_
_entity_poly.entity_id
_entity_poly.type
_entity_poly.pdbx_seq_one_letter_code
_entity_poly.pdbx_strand_id
1 'polypeptide(L)'
;MIDLKFASGAAVRVAGPAEFEVLSGRAIDIKSGRASVRCDEGATGFRLRTTEAEFVDLGTEFAVVVADDGSAEVRVAEGVVVARSLASEVVVPLHAGEAARVEARTGEVHSTDADPVRFRVGPVPAPVLQPVPQPAAAFRQLPPGARVVFLGDQMTDRETHILLANQALGTLPGRPLLLNGGECLPLFFTDAHVEAALLPLRPTHAIVEFGSEAASYELPSTPDAFRAGVGRLLDRLAAEKITAIVELGHPLGRNRPPADHERLDEYNRHLRSLAAARNLRVIDPAPRFRAAEETGATLLTPNGRSPTFVGCQLLAATVLEGLGYPNLAVPSHVKGEMLPGAVRDWQVRIVPGGERLTTETAAALRPGDGWRAVSIPMPPDPLQLRMADQSHFAPSRERLRGFATGLPVPAGGSVYAVGSVDSPRERPACVNVGGSLRAVWLNGEKVFEHPELWNGWHAGKDRVPVKLVAGRNHLVVEAGNHFFLSVTDAADWALPFPSPE
;
A
#
# COMPACT_ATOMS: atom_id res chain seq x y z
N MET A 1 25.44 27.10 1.01
CA MET A 1 24.15 27.50 1.61
C MET A 1 23.66 28.69 0.83
N ILE A 2 22.36 28.74 0.51
CA ILE A 2 21.73 29.80 -0.28
C ILE A 2 20.49 30.29 0.48
N ASP A 3 20.29 31.61 0.54
CA ASP A 3 19.10 32.24 1.10
C ASP A 3 18.25 32.84 -0.03
N LEU A 4 16.97 32.49 -0.06
CA LEU A 4 16.00 32.89 -1.08
C LEU A 4 14.88 33.70 -0.40
N LYS A 5 14.52 34.84 -1.00
CA LYS A 5 13.37 35.63 -0.56
C LYS A 5 12.31 35.64 -1.66
N PHE A 6 11.11 35.17 -1.31
CA PHE A 6 10.00 35.05 -2.24
C PHE A 6 9.11 36.29 -2.24
N ALA A 7 8.43 36.55 -3.35
CA ALA A 7 7.50 37.67 -3.49
C ALA A 7 6.32 37.62 -2.49
N SER A 8 6.05 36.45 -1.92
CA SER A 8 5.08 36.24 -0.84
C SER A 8 5.52 36.72 0.53
N GLY A 9 6.80 37.07 0.71
CA GLY A 9 7.37 37.40 2.01
C GLY A 9 8.08 36.23 2.69
N ALA A 10 7.95 35.00 2.18
CA ALA A 10 8.66 33.84 2.72
C ALA A 10 10.18 33.92 2.47
N ALA A 11 10.96 33.58 3.49
CA ALA A 11 12.40 33.38 3.41
C ALA A 11 12.74 31.89 3.50
N VAL A 12 13.46 31.37 2.51
CA VAL A 12 13.87 29.96 2.44
C VAL A 12 15.38 29.86 2.42
N ARG A 13 15.94 29.10 3.35
CA ARG A 13 17.38 28.80 3.41
C ARG A 13 17.61 27.35 3.00
N VAL A 14 18.44 27.14 1.99
CA VAL A 14 18.81 25.81 1.48
C VAL A 14 20.27 25.50 1.81
N ALA A 15 20.51 24.36 2.45
CA ALA A 15 21.83 23.88 2.84
C ALA A 15 22.23 22.66 2.02
N GLY A 16 23.39 22.78 1.35
CA GLY A 16 23.91 21.76 0.44
C GLY A 16 24.54 20.54 1.14
N PRO A 17 24.76 19.44 0.40
CA PRO A 17 24.36 19.23 -1.00
C PRO A 17 22.83 19.22 -1.14
N ALA A 18 22.30 19.89 -2.18
CA ALA A 18 20.87 20.05 -2.37
C ALA A 18 20.51 20.30 -3.84
N GLU A 19 19.39 19.74 -4.29
CA GLU A 19 18.77 20.01 -5.59
C GLU A 19 17.36 20.57 -5.35
N PHE A 20 17.02 21.69 -6.00
CA PHE A 20 15.72 22.35 -5.83
C PHE A 20 15.30 23.17 -7.06
N GLU A 21 14.00 23.43 -7.18
CA GLU A 21 13.39 24.23 -8.24
C GLU A 21 12.42 25.27 -7.65
N VAL A 22 12.52 26.52 -8.11
CA VAL A 22 11.57 27.59 -7.71
C VAL A 22 10.36 27.53 -8.63
N LEU A 23 9.23 27.03 -8.11
CA LEU A 23 8.01 26.83 -8.90
C LEU A 23 7.20 28.13 -9.11
N SER A 24 7.16 29.01 -8.11
CA SER A 24 6.44 30.29 -8.18
C SER A 24 6.86 31.24 -7.05
N GLY A 25 6.30 32.46 -7.01
CA GLY A 25 6.47 33.39 -5.89
C GLY A 25 5.91 32.89 -4.53
N ARG A 26 5.25 31.73 -4.48
CA ARG A 26 4.67 31.10 -3.28
C ARG A 26 5.01 29.61 -3.14
N ALA A 27 5.90 29.07 -3.96
CA ALA A 27 6.22 27.65 -3.92
C ALA A 27 7.64 27.33 -4.38
N ILE A 28 8.27 26.38 -3.69
CA ILE A 28 9.58 25.79 -4.02
C ILE A 28 9.46 24.27 -3.95
N ASP A 29 10.18 23.58 -4.84
CA ASP A 29 10.32 22.12 -4.83
C ASP A 29 11.74 21.75 -4.39
N ILE A 30 11.88 20.94 -3.34
CA ILE A 30 13.15 20.44 -2.81
C ILE A 30 13.24 18.96 -3.15
N LYS A 31 14.19 18.60 -4.04
CA LYS A 31 14.40 17.21 -4.49
C LYS A 31 15.35 16.45 -3.57
N SER A 32 16.35 17.13 -3.03
CA SER A 32 17.28 16.56 -2.02
C SER A 32 17.91 17.67 -1.18
N GLY A 33 18.34 17.33 0.04
CA GLY A 33 19.05 18.25 0.92
C GLY A 33 18.19 18.84 2.04
N ARG A 34 18.63 19.96 2.61
CA ARG A 34 18.00 20.57 3.79
C ARG A 34 17.48 21.97 3.49
N ALA A 35 16.25 22.25 3.88
CA ALA A 35 15.63 23.56 3.74
C ALA A 35 15.02 24.02 5.06
N SER A 36 15.14 25.30 5.38
CA SER A 36 14.33 25.94 6.44
C SER A 36 13.55 27.09 5.85
N VAL A 37 12.28 27.20 6.25
CA VAL A 37 11.33 28.20 5.78
C VAL A 37 10.91 29.05 6.97
N ARG A 38 10.89 30.36 6.77
CA ARG A 38 10.32 31.34 7.70
C ARG A 38 9.35 32.23 6.95
N CYS A 39 8.13 32.31 7.45
CA CYS A 39 7.07 33.11 6.86
C CYS A 39 6.64 34.23 7.82
N ASP A 40 6.86 35.49 7.43
CA ASP A 40 6.34 36.65 8.16
C ASP A 40 4.84 36.87 7.88
N GLU A 41 4.17 37.77 8.62
CA GLU A 41 2.74 38.11 8.41
C GLU A 41 2.46 38.46 6.94
N GLY A 42 1.59 37.67 6.28
CA GLY A 42 1.24 37.81 4.86
C GLY A 42 1.81 36.72 3.93
N ALA A 43 2.73 35.88 4.42
CA ALA A 43 3.31 34.75 3.69
C ALA A 43 2.59 33.40 3.91
N THR A 44 1.51 33.38 4.70
CA THR A 44 0.64 32.22 4.93
C THR A 44 0.23 31.55 3.61
N GLY A 45 0.33 30.22 3.55
CA GLY A 45 0.06 29.43 2.36
C GLY A 45 1.28 29.23 1.45
N PHE A 46 2.49 29.58 1.90
CA PHE A 46 3.73 29.20 1.22
C PHE A 46 3.88 27.68 1.18
N ARG A 47 4.29 27.13 0.03
CA ARG A 47 4.37 25.70 -0.21
C ARG A 47 5.80 25.24 -0.43
N LEU A 48 6.27 24.34 0.42
CA LEU A 48 7.48 23.56 0.16
C LEU A 48 7.04 22.18 -0.32
N ARG A 49 7.33 21.86 -1.57
CA ARG A 49 7.09 20.55 -2.15
C ARG A 49 8.36 19.71 -2.10
N THR A 50 8.16 18.41 -1.98
CA THR A 50 9.14 17.38 -2.24
C THR A 50 8.50 16.38 -3.21
N THR A 51 9.26 15.37 -3.63
CA THR A 51 8.74 14.27 -4.46
C THR A 51 7.48 13.64 -3.83
N GLU A 52 7.43 13.52 -2.51
CA GLU A 52 6.45 12.70 -1.79
C GLU A 52 5.50 13.48 -0.88
N ALA A 53 5.81 14.76 -0.61
CA ALA A 53 5.03 15.59 0.31
C ALA A 53 4.90 17.04 -0.14
N GLU A 54 3.82 17.69 0.31
CA GLU A 54 3.64 19.13 0.27
C GLU A 54 3.49 19.64 1.72
N PHE A 55 4.35 20.58 2.12
CA PHE A 55 4.27 21.27 3.40
C PHE A 55 3.73 22.67 3.17
N VAL A 56 2.57 22.96 3.75
CA VAL A 56 1.89 24.25 3.63
C VAL A 56 2.08 25.03 4.92
N ASP A 57 2.74 26.17 4.81
CA ASP A 57 2.96 27.11 5.89
C ASP A 57 1.66 27.81 6.28
N LEU A 58 1.37 27.94 7.58
CA LEU A 58 0.23 28.71 8.09
C LEU A 58 0.66 29.93 8.94
N GLY A 59 1.85 30.48 8.71
CA GLY A 59 2.47 31.58 9.45
C GLY A 59 3.59 31.11 10.40
N THR A 60 4.60 30.42 9.86
CA THR A 60 5.41 29.47 10.64
C THR A 60 6.91 29.51 10.30
N GLU A 61 7.74 29.04 11.23
CA GLU A 61 9.13 28.63 10.98
C GLU A 61 9.25 27.10 11.05
N PHE A 62 9.72 26.46 9.98
CA PHE A 62 9.89 25.01 9.91
C PHE A 62 11.10 24.59 9.08
N ALA A 63 11.62 23.39 9.35
CA ALA A 63 12.73 22.81 8.61
C ALA A 63 12.30 21.47 7.99
N VAL A 64 12.78 21.22 6.77
CA VAL A 64 12.58 19.98 6.02
C VAL A 64 13.93 19.39 5.63
N VAL A 65 14.10 18.10 5.86
CA VAL A 65 15.21 17.30 5.37
C VAL A 65 14.65 16.30 4.35
N VAL A 66 15.16 16.33 3.13
CA VAL A 66 14.81 15.36 2.09
C VAL A 66 15.99 14.43 1.90
N ALA A 67 15.81 13.16 2.25
CA ALA A 67 16.80 12.13 2.08
C ALA A 67 16.89 11.69 0.61
N ASP A 68 18.00 11.05 0.24
CA ASP A 68 18.23 10.59 -1.14
C ASP A 68 17.23 9.52 -1.60
N ASP A 69 16.55 8.84 -0.65
CA ASP A 69 15.47 7.88 -0.91
C ASP A 69 14.09 8.54 -1.15
N GLY A 70 14.03 9.89 -1.16
CA GLY A 70 12.82 10.67 -1.34
C GLY A 70 11.99 10.89 -0.07
N SER A 71 12.35 10.26 1.05
CA SER A 71 11.65 10.48 2.32
C SER A 71 11.92 11.89 2.87
N ALA A 72 10.90 12.49 3.46
CA ALA A 72 10.97 13.86 3.95
C ALA A 72 10.70 13.93 5.45
N GLU A 73 11.62 14.48 6.22
CA GLU A 73 11.43 14.78 7.64
C GLU A 73 11.15 16.26 7.81
N VAL A 74 10.07 16.61 8.50
CA VAL A 74 9.69 17.98 8.81
C VAL A 74 9.70 18.19 10.31
N ARG A 75 10.21 19.35 10.74
CA ARG A 75 10.15 19.82 12.12
C ARG A 75 9.61 21.24 12.15
N VAL A 76 8.59 21.47 12.98
CA VAL A 76 8.00 22.80 13.15
C VAL A 76 8.65 23.48 14.35
N ALA A 77 9.31 24.62 14.14
CA ALA A 77 9.92 25.40 15.21
C ALA A 77 8.89 26.31 15.90
N GLU A 78 8.07 27.01 15.12
CA GLU A 78 7.03 27.94 15.61
C GLU A 78 5.80 27.89 14.70
N GLY A 79 4.58 28.00 15.23
CA GLY A 79 3.35 28.00 14.42
C GLY A 79 2.81 26.61 14.05
N VAL A 80 2.13 26.53 12.90
CA VAL A 80 1.49 25.31 12.34
C VAL A 80 1.94 25.09 10.89
N VAL A 81 2.30 23.86 10.54
CA VAL A 81 2.53 23.40 9.16
C VAL A 81 1.56 22.28 8.85
N VAL A 82 0.93 22.32 7.68
CA VAL A 82 0.16 21.18 7.20
C VAL A 82 1.06 20.31 6.32
N ALA A 83 1.35 19.09 6.78
CA ALA A 83 2.00 18.08 5.96
C ALA A 83 0.94 17.31 5.16
N ARG A 84 1.03 17.34 3.83
CA ARG A 84 0.18 16.58 2.92
C ARG A 84 1.04 15.55 2.19
N SER A 85 0.69 14.28 2.30
CA SER A 85 1.26 13.23 1.46
C SER A 85 0.76 13.39 0.02
N LEU A 86 1.65 13.29 -0.97
CA LEU A 86 1.23 13.26 -2.39
C LEU A 86 0.83 11.85 -2.83
N ALA A 87 1.28 10.81 -2.11
CA ALA A 87 0.99 9.40 -2.37
C ALA A 87 -0.27 8.86 -1.69
N SER A 88 -0.91 9.65 -0.79
CA SER A 88 -2.13 9.28 -0.08
C SER A 88 -3.04 10.51 0.18
N GLU A 89 -4.21 10.29 0.80
CA GLU A 89 -5.10 11.38 1.23
C GLU A 89 -4.71 12.00 2.58
N VAL A 90 -3.58 11.58 3.16
CA VAL A 90 -3.18 12.03 4.50
C VAL A 90 -2.81 13.51 4.49
N VAL A 91 -3.54 14.25 5.33
CA VAL A 91 -3.29 15.66 5.65
C VAL A 91 -3.19 15.78 7.17
N VAL A 92 -2.02 16.16 7.67
CA VAL A 92 -1.74 16.22 9.10
C VAL A 92 -1.24 17.61 9.48
N PRO A 93 -1.92 18.33 10.39
CA PRO A 93 -1.35 19.52 10.99
C PRO A 93 -0.25 19.11 11.98
N LEU A 94 0.94 19.68 11.79
CA LEU A 94 2.06 19.67 12.70
C LEU A 94 2.12 21.04 13.36
N HIS A 95 2.28 21.14 14.66
CA HIS A 95 2.51 22.42 15.31
C HIS A 95 3.81 22.49 16.11
N ALA A 96 4.20 23.70 16.52
CA ALA A 96 5.47 24.01 17.16
C ALA A 96 5.99 22.94 18.15
N GLY A 97 7.19 22.43 17.89
CA GLY A 97 7.81 21.35 18.66
C GLY A 97 7.50 19.96 18.15
N GLU A 98 6.54 19.75 17.25
CA GLU A 98 6.29 18.45 16.61
C GLU A 98 7.22 18.23 15.42
N ALA A 99 7.58 16.96 15.21
CA ALA A 99 8.30 16.49 14.04
C ALA A 99 7.60 15.26 13.46
N ALA A 100 7.68 15.13 12.13
CA ALA A 100 7.12 13.98 11.43
C ALA A 100 7.99 13.59 10.24
N ARG A 101 7.98 12.29 9.91
CA ARG A 101 8.61 11.75 8.70
C ARG A 101 7.54 11.28 7.72
N VAL A 102 7.63 11.73 6.48
CA VAL A 102 6.86 11.24 5.34
C VAL A 102 7.68 10.18 4.60
N GLU A 103 7.21 8.94 4.61
CA GLU A 103 7.83 7.81 3.93
C GLU A 103 7.50 7.82 2.43
N ALA A 104 8.50 7.56 1.59
CA ALA A 104 8.42 7.81 0.15
C ALA A 104 7.54 6.84 -0.64
N ARG A 105 7.49 5.57 -0.24
CA ARG A 105 6.78 4.50 -0.96
C ARG A 105 5.33 4.33 -0.51
N THR A 106 5.07 4.53 0.77
CA THR A 106 3.75 4.38 1.41
C THR A 106 3.02 5.71 1.50
N GLY A 107 3.75 6.84 1.52
CA GLY A 107 3.18 8.15 1.82
C GLY A 107 2.82 8.31 3.30
N GLU A 108 3.30 7.42 4.17
CA GLU A 108 3.04 7.43 5.60
C GLU A 108 3.62 8.65 6.29
N VAL A 109 2.85 9.25 7.20
CA VAL A 109 3.35 10.30 8.10
C VAL A 109 3.46 9.72 9.50
N HIS A 110 4.69 9.56 10.00
CA HIS A 110 4.97 9.06 11.35
C HIS A 110 5.48 10.19 12.24
N SER A 111 5.01 10.24 13.49
CA SER A 111 5.59 11.11 14.51
C SER A 111 7.02 10.67 14.87
N THR A 112 7.88 11.64 15.17
CA THR A 112 9.23 11.39 15.70
C THR A 112 9.44 12.19 16.99
N ASP A 113 10.35 11.76 17.87
CA ASP A 113 10.46 12.30 19.23
C ASP A 113 10.71 13.82 19.31
N ALA A 114 9.81 14.49 20.03
CA ALA A 114 10.03 15.64 20.91
C ALA A 114 8.95 15.63 22.03
N ASP A 115 9.35 15.76 23.29
CA ASP A 115 8.55 15.54 24.53
C ASP A 115 7.41 16.58 24.78
N PRO A 116 6.36 16.37 25.63
CA PRO A 116 5.19 15.52 25.39
C PRO A 116 3.85 16.11 25.94
N VAL A 117 3.26 17.22 25.48
CA VAL A 117 1.93 17.65 25.99
C VAL A 117 1.07 18.28 24.90
N ARG A 118 0.43 17.46 24.05
CA ARG A 118 -0.44 17.93 22.95
C ARG A 118 -1.67 17.06 22.71
N PHE A 119 -2.87 17.57 23.00
CA PHE A 119 -3.75 18.38 22.14
C PHE A 119 -4.58 17.55 21.14
N ARG A 120 -5.90 17.66 21.33
CA ARG A 120 -7.00 17.14 20.49
C ARG A 120 -7.46 18.24 19.52
N VAL A 121 -7.84 17.89 18.28
CA VAL A 121 -8.91 18.55 17.49
C VAL A 121 -9.55 17.52 16.53
N GLY A 122 -10.85 17.69 16.28
CA GLY A 122 -11.81 16.68 15.79
C GLY A 122 -12.01 16.56 14.27
N PRO A 123 -13.12 15.89 13.85
CA PRO A 123 -13.23 15.20 12.56
C PRO A 123 -13.75 16.05 11.40
N VAL A 124 -13.40 15.62 10.18
CA VAL A 124 -13.91 16.08 8.88
C VAL A 124 -14.95 15.06 8.38
N PRO A 125 -16.12 15.47 7.86
CA PRO A 125 -17.13 14.53 7.39
C PRO A 125 -16.78 13.97 6.01
N ALA A 126 -17.02 12.67 5.82
CA ALA A 126 -16.88 11.96 4.55
C ALA A 126 -18.12 12.20 3.64
N PRO A 127 -17.95 12.24 2.31
CA PRO A 127 -19.08 12.28 1.39
C PRO A 127 -19.82 10.93 1.37
N VAL A 128 -21.15 10.99 1.35
CA VAL A 128 -22.02 9.83 1.13
C VAL A 128 -22.32 9.74 -0.37
N LEU A 129 -21.80 8.71 -1.02
CA LEU A 129 -22.15 8.41 -2.41
C LEU A 129 -23.60 7.94 -2.48
N GLN A 130 -24.38 8.54 -3.39
CA GLN A 130 -25.70 8.00 -3.77
C GLN A 130 -25.53 6.90 -4.82
N PRO A 131 -26.34 5.82 -4.77
CA PRO A 131 -26.30 4.79 -5.80
C PRO A 131 -26.79 5.39 -7.13
N VAL A 132 -25.91 5.40 -8.12
CA VAL A 132 -26.28 5.68 -9.51
C VAL A 132 -26.96 4.43 -10.08
N PRO A 133 -28.22 4.51 -10.57
CA PRO A 133 -28.85 3.38 -11.23
C PRO A 133 -28.10 3.05 -12.51
N GLN A 134 -27.67 1.80 -12.67
CA GLN A 134 -27.10 1.29 -13.92
C GLN A 134 -28.08 0.34 -14.61
N PRO A 135 -28.02 0.25 -15.95
CA PRO A 135 -28.65 -0.86 -16.66
C PRO A 135 -28.02 -2.16 -16.16
N ALA A 136 -28.84 -3.10 -15.69
CA ALA A 136 -28.37 -4.40 -15.24
C ALA A 136 -27.55 -5.09 -16.34
N ALA A 137 -26.22 -5.17 -16.20
CA ALA A 137 -25.36 -5.80 -17.18
C ALA A 137 -25.12 -7.28 -16.82
N ALA A 138 -25.76 -8.15 -17.58
CA ALA A 138 -25.28 -9.36 -18.30
C ALA A 138 -24.17 -10.29 -17.76
N PHE A 139 -23.42 -9.99 -16.69
CA PHE A 139 -22.34 -10.86 -16.23
C PHE A 139 -22.87 -11.99 -15.35
N ARG A 140 -22.73 -13.21 -15.85
CA ARG A 140 -23.00 -14.42 -15.05
C ARG A 140 -22.01 -14.49 -13.88
N GLN A 141 -22.51 -14.84 -12.70
CA GLN A 141 -21.67 -15.15 -11.54
C GLN A 141 -20.63 -16.22 -11.89
N LEU A 142 -19.45 -16.09 -11.30
CA LEU A 142 -18.41 -17.12 -11.41
C LEU A 142 -18.88 -18.43 -10.76
N PRO A 143 -18.31 -19.59 -11.15
CA PRO A 143 -18.62 -20.86 -10.51
C PRO A 143 -18.41 -20.82 -8.99
N PRO A 144 -19.24 -21.52 -8.18
CA PRO A 144 -19.06 -21.59 -6.74
C PRO A 144 -17.64 -22.05 -6.35
N GLY A 145 -17.02 -21.35 -5.40
CA GLY A 145 -15.66 -21.65 -4.95
C GLY A 145 -14.56 -21.19 -5.91
N ALA A 146 -14.88 -20.36 -6.91
CA ALA A 146 -13.89 -19.72 -7.76
C ALA A 146 -12.81 -19.01 -6.92
N ARG A 147 -11.55 -19.26 -7.26
CA ARG A 147 -10.37 -18.60 -6.71
C ARG A 147 -9.91 -17.56 -7.72
N VAL A 148 -10.06 -16.28 -7.37
CA VAL A 148 -9.83 -15.13 -8.24
C VAL A 148 -8.59 -14.40 -7.74
N VAL A 149 -7.48 -14.51 -8.47
CA VAL A 149 -6.26 -13.73 -8.18
C VAL A 149 -6.30 -12.41 -8.94
N PHE A 150 -5.94 -11.32 -8.27
CA PHE A 150 -5.79 -9.99 -8.87
C PHE A 150 -4.33 -9.80 -9.26
N LEU A 151 -4.04 -9.71 -10.56
CA LEU A 151 -2.71 -9.54 -11.10
C LEU A 151 -2.59 -8.12 -11.66
N GLY A 152 -1.74 -7.32 -11.01
CA GLY A 152 -1.54 -5.93 -11.38
C GLY A 152 -0.31 -5.35 -10.71
N ASP A 153 -0.27 -4.03 -10.63
CA ASP A 153 0.87 -3.24 -10.15
C ASP A 153 0.78 -2.92 -8.65
N GLN A 154 1.50 -1.90 -8.19
CA GLN A 154 1.50 -1.44 -6.79
C GLN A 154 0.11 -1.09 -6.27
N MET A 155 -0.81 -0.70 -7.15
CA MET A 155 -2.16 -0.28 -6.78
C MET A 155 -3.02 -1.48 -6.42
N THR A 156 -2.84 -2.60 -7.13
CA THR A 156 -3.35 -3.92 -6.76
C THR A 156 -2.77 -4.38 -5.44
N ASP A 157 -1.45 -4.23 -5.27
CA ASP A 157 -0.74 -4.69 -4.08
C ASP A 157 -1.24 -4.01 -2.80
N ARG A 158 -1.63 -2.73 -2.87
CA ARG A 158 -2.30 -1.97 -1.77
C ARG A 158 -3.71 -2.46 -1.42
N GLU A 159 -4.27 -3.40 -2.19
CA GLU A 159 -5.44 -4.27 -1.92
C GLU A 159 -6.75 -3.64 -1.49
N THR A 160 -6.87 -2.32 -1.46
CA THR A 160 -7.98 -1.65 -0.77
C THR A 160 -9.32 -1.94 -1.44
N HIS A 161 -9.37 -1.93 -2.77
CA HIS A 161 -10.56 -2.29 -3.53
C HIS A 161 -10.89 -3.80 -3.39
N ILE A 162 -9.89 -4.68 -3.27
CA ILE A 162 -10.04 -6.13 -3.05
C ILE A 162 -10.68 -6.39 -1.68
N LEU A 163 -10.20 -5.71 -0.63
CA LEU A 163 -10.75 -5.80 0.73
C LEU A 163 -12.22 -5.36 0.78
N LEU A 164 -12.54 -4.25 0.10
CA LEU A 164 -13.91 -3.74 0.01
C LEU A 164 -14.84 -4.72 -0.74
N ALA A 165 -14.38 -5.26 -1.88
CA ALA A 165 -15.13 -6.24 -2.65
C ALA A 165 -15.39 -7.52 -1.85
N ASN A 166 -14.38 -8.06 -1.17
CA ASN A 166 -14.54 -9.26 -0.36
C ASN A 166 -15.44 -9.01 0.86
N GLN A 167 -15.33 -7.85 1.53
CA GLN A 167 -16.22 -7.50 2.64
C GLN A 167 -17.67 -7.36 2.16
N ALA A 168 -17.92 -6.84 0.95
CA ALA A 168 -19.24 -6.83 0.33
C ALA A 168 -19.78 -8.25 0.04
N LEU A 169 -18.90 -9.17 -0.38
CA LEU A 169 -19.27 -10.58 -0.60
C LEU A 169 -19.64 -11.30 0.71
N GLY A 170 -19.13 -10.86 1.86
CA GLY A 170 -19.54 -11.31 3.19
C GLY A 170 -19.53 -12.84 3.36
N THR A 171 -20.65 -13.40 3.81
CA THR A 171 -20.89 -14.85 4.00
C THR A 171 -21.57 -15.54 2.82
N LEU A 172 -21.73 -14.88 1.66
CA LEU A 172 -22.54 -15.42 0.57
C LEU A 172 -22.12 -16.86 0.20
N PRO A 173 -23.07 -17.82 0.13
CA PRO A 173 -22.77 -19.20 -0.25
C PRO A 173 -22.12 -19.26 -1.63
N GLY A 174 -21.00 -19.98 -1.74
CA GLY A 174 -20.30 -20.14 -3.01
C GLY A 174 -19.55 -18.90 -3.50
N ARG A 175 -19.43 -17.84 -2.69
CA ARG A 175 -18.66 -16.63 -3.04
C ARG A 175 -17.26 -16.98 -3.55
N PRO A 176 -16.71 -16.20 -4.51
CA PRO A 176 -15.34 -16.38 -4.91
C PRO A 176 -14.38 -16.02 -3.76
N LEU A 177 -13.27 -16.72 -3.68
CA LEU A 177 -12.12 -16.34 -2.87
C LEU A 177 -11.29 -15.31 -3.66
N LEU A 178 -11.23 -14.08 -3.16
CA LEU A 178 -10.41 -13.02 -3.75
C LEU A 178 -9.00 -13.08 -3.15
N LEU A 179 -7.99 -13.15 -4.01
CA LEU A 179 -6.58 -13.26 -3.66
C LEU A 179 -5.83 -12.09 -4.25
N ASN A 180 -5.06 -11.38 -3.42
CA ASN A 180 -4.14 -10.38 -3.93
C ASN A 180 -2.94 -11.07 -4.59
N GLY A 181 -2.57 -10.61 -5.78
CA GLY A 181 -1.38 -10.98 -6.54
C GLY A 181 -0.73 -9.76 -7.21
N GLY A 182 -0.93 -8.57 -6.63
CA GLY A 182 -0.29 -7.34 -7.08
C GLY A 182 1.23 -7.44 -6.94
N GLU A 183 1.95 -6.96 -7.96
CA GLU A 183 3.41 -7.06 -8.08
C GLU A 183 3.96 -8.51 -8.06
N CYS A 184 3.11 -9.54 -7.97
CA CYS A 184 3.54 -10.94 -8.05
C CYS A 184 4.04 -11.32 -9.44
N LEU A 185 3.42 -10.76 -10.49
CA LEU A 185 3.79 -10.98 -11.88
C LEU A 185 3.97 -9.64 -12.58
N PRO A 186 5.21 -9.16 -12.77
CA PRO A 186 5.44 -7.99 -13.60
C PRO A 186 4.97 -8.26 -15.04
N LEU A 187 4.63 -7.22 -15.81
CA LEU A 187 4.27 -7.37 -17.23
C LEU A 187 5.34 -8.12 -18.05
N PHE A 188 6.60 -8.09 -17.59
CA PHE A 188 7.73 -8.86 -18.12
C PHE A 188 8.13 -10.03 -17.20
N PHE A 189 7.15 -10.83 -16.74
CA PHE A 189 7.37 -12.03 -15.95
C PHE A 189 8.17 -13.13 -16.70
N THR A 190 8.78 -14.00 -15.91
CA THR A 190 9.46 -15.25 -16.32
C THR A 190 8.69 -16.46 -15.78
N ASP A 191 9.03 -17.68 -16.23
CA ASP A 191 8.40 -18.91 -15.72
C ASP A 191 8.64 -19.09 -14.21
N ALA A 192 9.80 -18.67 -13.70
CA ALA A 192 10.08 -18.70 -12.26
C ALA A 192 9.09 -17.84 -11.45
N HIS A 193 8.66 -16.69 -11.98
CA HIS A 193 7.61 -15.88 -11.33
C HIS A 193 6.26 -16.62 -11.29
N VAL A 194 5.90 -17.31 -12.37
CA VAL A 194 4.65 -18.09 -12.45
C VAL A 194 4.67 -19.23 -11.43
N GLU A 195 5.76 -19.99 -11.38
CA GLU A 195 5.92 -21.13 -10.47
C GLU A 195 5.94 -20.70 -9.00
N ALA A 196 6.61 -19.57 -8.69
CA ALA A 196 6.77 -19.11 -7.32
C ALA A 196 5.56 -18.35 -6.78
N ALA A 197 4.90 -17.52 -7.60
CA ALA A 197 3.91 -16.57 -7.12
C ALA A 197 2.47 -16.86 -7.59
N LEU A 198 2.28 -17.40 -8.80
CA LEU A 198 0.93 -17.64 -9.35
C LEU A 198 0.40 -19.04 -9.01
N LEU A 199 1.15 -20.09 -9.34
CA LEU A 199 0.66 -21.46 -9.22
C LEU A 199 0.33 -21.89 -7.77
N PRO A 200 1.09 -21.47 -6.73
CA PRO A 200 0.77 -21.82 -5.35
C PRO A 200 -0.59 -21.29 -4.87
N LEU A 201 -1.07 -20.19 -5.46
CA LEU A 201 -2.39 -19.62 -5.18
C LEU A 201 -3.53 -20.49 -5.73
N ARG A 202 -3.23 -21.47 -6.59
CA ARG A 202 -4.20 -22.36 -7.27
C ARG A 202 -5.39 -21.58 -7.84
N PRO A 203 -5.17 -20.51 -8.61
CA PRO A 203 -6.27 -19.69 -9.12
C PRO A 203 -7.08 -20.47 -10.15
N THR A 204 -8.38 -20.19 -10.18
CA THR A 204 -9.27 -20.64 -11.26
C THR A 204 -9.54 -19.53 -12.26
N HIS A 205 -9.45 -18.29 -11.78
CA HIS A 205 -9.66 -17.06 -12.53
C HIS A 205 -8.57 -16.06 -12.14
N ALA A 206 -8.25 -15.16 -13.05
CA ALA A 206 -7.37 -14.03 -12.77
C ALA A 206 -7.98 -12.73 -13.31
N ILE A 207 -8.06 -11.70 -12.47
CA ILE A 207 -8.32 -10.33 -12.93
C ILE A 207 -6.97 -9.73 -13.30
N VAL A 208 -6.85 -9.23 -14.52
CA VAL A 208 -5.63 -8.56 -15.03
C VAL A 208 -5.92 -7.06 -15.06
N GLU A 209 -5.31 -6.30 -14.15
CA GLU A 209 -5.61 -4.88 -13.88
C GLU A 209 -4.36 -3.99 -13.99
N PHE A 210 -3.75 -3.96 -15.17
CA PHE A 210 -2.69 -3.00 -15.49
C PHE A 210 -3.26 -1.80 -16.26
N GLY A 211 -2.61 -0.64 -16.16
CA GLY A 211 -2.86 0.45 -17.11
C GLY A 211 -2.57 1.83 -16.55
N SER A 212 -3.28 2.23 -15.50
CA SER A 212 -3.22 3.60 -14.98
C SER A 212 -1.88 3.95 -14.35
N GLU A 213 -1.31 3.02 -13.58
CA GLU A 213 0.06 3.14 -13.06
C GLU A 213 1.06 3.13 -14.22
N ALA A 214 1.01 2.10 -15.05
CA ALA A 214 1.91 1.89 -16.18
C ALA A 214 2.01 3.12 -17.11
N ALA A 215 0.85 3.71 -17.45
CA ALA A 215 0.77 4.90 -18.30
C ALA A 215 1.43 6.14 -17.68
N SER A 216 1.59 6.15 -16.35
CA SER A 216 2.14 7.25 -15.55
C SER A 216 3.65 7.17 -15.31
N TYR A 217 4.27 5.99 -15.51
CA TYR A 217 5.70 5.75 -15.29
C TYR A 217 6.47 5.47 -16.58
N GLU A 218 5.80 5.50 -17.73
CA GLU A 218 6.38 5.12 -19.03
C GLU A 218 6.94 3.69 -19.02
N LEU A 219 6.37 2.82 -18.20
CA LEU A 219 6.72 1.40 -18.13
C LEU A 219 5.46 0.56 -18.34
N PRO A 220 5.44 -0.34 -19.33
CA PRO A 220 6.52 -0.62 -20.28
C PRO A 220 6.76 0.55 -21.24
N SER A 221 7.98 0.65 -21.79
CA SER A 221 8.47 1.82 -22.54
C SER A 221 7.63 2.21 -23.77
N THR A 222 6.75 1.32 -24.26
CA THR A 222 5.83 1.60 -25.38
C THR A 222 4.47 0.88 -25.25
N PRO A 223 3.41 1.39 -25.89
CA PRO A 223 2.12 0.70 -26.03
C PRO A 223 2.19 -0.69 -26.66
N ASP A 224 3.07 -0.90 -27.64
CA ASP A 224 3.30 -2.22 -28.23
C ASP A 224 3.90 -3.20 -27.22
N ALA A 225 4.83 -2.74 -26.39
CA ALA A 225 5.42 -3.55 -25.33
C ALA A 225 4.37 -3.89 -24.25
N PHE A 226 3.48 -2.95 -23.91
CA PHE A 226 2.32 -3.20 -23.04
C PHE A 226 1.41 -4.28 -23.63
N ARG A 227 1.00 -4.11 -24.88
CA ARG A 227 0.16 -5.08 -25.60
C ARG A 227 0.79 -6.46 -25.63
N ALA A 228 2.09 -6.55 -25.93
CA ALA A 228 2.83 -7.81 -25.97
C ALA A 228 2.94 -8.45 -24.58
N GLY A 229 3.22 -7.65 -23.54
CA GLY A 229 3.29 -8.10 -22.15
C GLY A 229 1.99 -8.69 -21.65
N VAL A 230 0.89 -7.95 -21.79
CA VAL A 230 -0.45 -8.42 -21.40
C VAL A 230 -0.87 -9.61 -22.26
N GLY A 231 -0.63 -9.58 -23.57
CA GLY A 231 -0.91 -10.71 -24.47
C GLY A 231 -0.24 -12.00 -24.00
N ARG A 232 1.06 -11.93 -23.67
CA ARG A 232 1.83 -13.08 -23.13
C ARG A 232 1.27 -13.56 -21.80
N LEU A 233 0.86 -12.64 -20.92
CA LEU A 233 0.23 -13.00 -19.65
C LEU A 233 -1.09 -13.75 -19.86
N LEU A 234 -1.98 -13.24 -20.72
CA LEU A 234 -3.25 -13.89 -21.04
C LEU A 234 -3.07 -15.28 -21.65
N ASP A 235 -2.08 -15.43 -22.54
CA ASP A 235 -1.76 -16.72 -23.14
C ASP A 235 -1.20 -17.71 -22.11
N ARG A 236 -0.36 -17.22 -21.18
CA ARG A 236 0.13 -18.05 -20.08
C ARG A 236 -0.99 -18.48 -19.14
N LEU A 237 -1.88 -17.58 -18.76
CA LEU A 237 -3.06 -17.91 -17.93
C LEU A 237 -3.93 -18.98 -18.60
N ALA A 238 -4.17 -18.86 -19.90
CA ALA A 238 -4.92 -19.86 -20.67
C ALA A 238 -4.22 -21.23 -20.69
N ALA A 239 -2.89 -21.26 -20.85
CA ALA A 239 -2.10 -22.49 -20.80
C ALA A 239 -2.21 -23.20 -19.44
N GLU A 240 -2.27 -22.41 -18.35
CA GLU A 240 -2.49 -22.91 -16.98
C GLU A 240 -3.97 -23.18 -16.65
N LYS A 241 -4.88 -23.04 -17.64
CA LYS A 241 -6.34 -23.20 -17.49
C LYS A 241 -6.95 -22.23 -16.46
N ILE A 242 -6.36 -21.05 -16.33
CA ILE A 242 -6.85 -19.95 -15.51
C ILE A 242 -7.67 -19.01 -16.40
N THR A 243 -8.95 -18.81 -16.07
CA THR A 243 -9.84 -17.95 -16.86
C THR A 243 -9.56 -16.48 -16.56
N ALA A 244 -9.04 -15.75 -17.55
CA ALA A 244 -8.76 -14.33 -17.39
C ALA A 244 -10.03 -13.47 -17.47
N ILE A 245 -10.04 -12.40 -16.68
CA ILE A 245 -10.96 -11.27 -16.73
C ILE A 245 -10.08 -10.03 -16.88
N VAL A 246 -10.35 -9.18 -17.86
CA VAL A 246 -9.56 -7.98 -18.12
C VAL A 246 -10.23 -6.78 -17.47
N GLU A 247 -9.54 -6.12 -16.55
CA GLU A 247 -9.97 -4.83 -16.00
C GLU A 247 -9.20 -3.70 -16.68
N LEU A 248 -9.94 -2.70 -17.16
CA LEU A 248 -9.34 -1.52 -17.80
C LEU A 248 -8.84 -0.55 -16.73
N GLY A 249 -7.79 0.20 -17.04
CA GLY A 249 -7.26 1.20 -16.12
C GLY A 249 -8.28 2.31 -15.83
N HIS A 250 -8.40 2.70 -14.56
CA HIS A 250 -9.22 3.84 -14.15
C HIS A 250 -8.68 5.16 -14.70
N PRO A 251 -9.57 6.16 -14.95
CA PRO A 251 -9.16 7.47 -15.44
C PRO A 251 -8.08 8.12 -14.57
N LEU A 252 -7.14 8.81 -15.22
CA LEU A 252 -6.13 9.64 -14.56
C LEU A 252 -6.69 11.03 -14.23
N GLY A 253 -6.09 11.67 -13.22
CA GLY A 253 -6.45 13.01 -12.79
C GLY A 253 -6.05 14.05 -13.82
N ARG A 254 -6.84 15.13 -13.94
CA ARG A 254 -6.60 16.23 -14.90
C ARG A 254 -5.26 16.94 -14.75
N ASN A 255 -4.59 16.74 -13.63
CA ASN A 255 -3.26 17.26 -13.33
C ASN A 255 -2.13 16.43 -13.96
N ARG A 256 -2.43 15.28 -14.59
CA ARG A 256 -1.45 14.47 -15.32
C ARG A 256 -1.14 15.06 -16.70
N PRO A 257 0.08 14.84 -17.22
CA PRO A 257 0.43 15.24 -18.59
C PRO A 257 -0.52 14.63 -19.63
N PRO A 258 -0.88 15.35 -20.72
CA PRO A 258 -1.70 14.81 -21.80
C PRO A 258 -1.21 13.47 -22.37
N ALA A 259 0.12 13.28 -22.45
CA ALA A 259 0.74 12.04 -22.92
C ALA A 259 0.37 10.81 -22.06
N ASP A 260 0.15 10.98 -20.75
CA ASP A 260 -0.28 9.88 -19.88
C ASP A 260 -1.71 9.44 -20.21
N HIS A 261 -2.59 10.40 -20.50
CA HIS A 261 -3.96 10.13 -20.92
C HIS A 261 -4.01 9.42 -22.28
N GLU A 262 -3.23 9.90 -23.25
CA GLU A 262 -3.10 9.28 -24.58
C GLU A 262 -2.57 7.84 -24.48
N ARG A 263 -1.56 7.61 -23.63
CA ARG A 263 -1.05 6.27 -23.34
C ARG A 263 -2.09 5.37 -22.70
N LEU A 264 -2.79 5.85 -21.67
CA LEU A 264 -3.83 5.07 -21.00
C LEU A 264 -4.97 4.70 -21.97
N ASP A 265 -5.39 5.63 -22.82
CA ASP A 265 -6.39 5.38 -23.85
C ASP A 265 -5.93 4.32 -24.85
N GLU A 266 -4.66 4.33 -25.22
CA GLU A 266 -4.06 3.30 -26.07
C GLU A 266 -3.97 1.94 -25.38
N TYR A 267 -3.52 1.90 -24.12
CA TYR A 267 -3.47 0.69 -23.31
C TYR A 267 -4.87 0.08 -23.17
N ASN A 268 -5.88 0.89 -22.84
CA ASN A 268 -7.26 0.45 -22.73
C ASN A 268 -7.84 -0.04 -24.07
N ARG A 269 -7.45 0.54 -25.22
CA ARG A 269 -7.77 -0.02 -26.55
C ARG A 269 -7.14 -1.39 -26.76
N HIS A 270 -5.87 -1.56 -26.38
CA HIS A 270 -5.18 -2.85 -26.48
C HIS A 270 -5.81 -3.92 -25.58
N LEU A 271 -6.14 -3.58 -24.33
CA LEU A 271 -6.83 -4.48 -23.39
C LEU A 271 -8.18 -4.96 -23.96
N ARG A 272 -9.00 -4.03 -24.47
CA ARG A 272 -10.28 -4.38 -25.13
C ARG A 272 -10.05 -5.30 -26.35
N SER A 273 -9.07 -5.00 -27.18
CA SER A 273 -8.73 -5.82 -28.36
C SER A 273 -8.26 -7.23 -27.98
N LEU A 274 -7.38 -7.34 -26.99
CA LEU A 274 -6.86 -8.62 -26.50
C LEU A 274 -7.96 -9.47 -25.84
N ALA A 275 -8.86 -8.83 -25.08
CA ALA A 275 -10.01 -9.48 -24.47
C ALA A 275 -11.00 -9.98 -25.53
N ALA A 276 -11.35 -9.14 -26.52
CA ALA A 276 -12.27 -9.50 -27.60
C ALA A 276 -11.73 -10.68 -28.43
N ALA A 277 -10.43 -10.68 -28.76
CA ALA A 277 -9.79 -11.76 -29.50
C ALA A 277 -9.81 -13.11 -28.76
N ARG A 278 -9.95 -13.09 -27.44
CA ARG A 278 -9.98 -14.28 -26.56
C ARG A 278 -11.36 -14.54 -25.94
N ASN A 279 -12.39 -13.78 -26.34
CA ASN A 279 -13.73 -13.81 -25.75
C ASN A 279 -13.74 -13.70 -24.21
N LEU A 280 -12.89 -12.81 -23.67
CA LEU A 280 -12.74 -12.60 -22.24
C LEU A 280 -13.70 -11.53 -21.74
N ARG A 281 -14.08 -11.65 -20.45
CA ARG A 281 -14.85 -10.63 -19.75
C ARG A 281 -14.01 -9.36 -19.61
N VAL A 282 -14.64 -8.20 -19.83
CA VAL A 282 -14.02 -6.88 -19.62
C VAL A 282 -14.77 -6.11 -18.53
N ILE A 283 -14.02 -5.57 -17.58
CA ILE A 283 -14.49 -4.69 -16.51
C ILE A 283 -13.97 -3.28 -16.83
N ASP A 284 -14.84 -2.27 -16.86
CA ASP A 284 -14.48 -0.89 -17.20
C ASP A 284 -14.92 0.06 -16.06
N PRO A 285 -13.98 0.55 -15.22
CA PRO A 285 -14.31 1.48 -14.13
C PRO A 285 -14.63 2.90 -14.61
N ALA A 286 -14.27 3.26 -15.85
CA ALA A 286 -14.30 4.65 -16.30
C ALA A 286 -15.70 5.31 -16.29
N PRO A 287 -16.81 4.63 -16.65
CA PRO A 287 -18.15 5.21 -16.54
C PRO A 287 -18.51 5.63 -15.12
N ARG A 288 -18.16 4.82 -14.10
CA ARG A 288 -18.45 5.15 -12.69
C ARG A 288 -17.59 6.29 -12.19
N PHE A 289 -16.32 6.31 -12.57
CA PHE A 289 -15.41 7.40 -12.21
C PHE A 289 -15.92 8.73 -12.77
N ARG A 290 -16.23 8.79 -14.07
CA ARG A 290 -16.75 10.02 -14.70
C ARG A 290 -18.04 10.51 -14.05
N ALA A 291 -19.00 9.61 -13.82
CA ALA A 291 -20.26 9.96 -13.18
C ALA A 291 -20.06 10.51 -11.76
N ALA A 292 -19.15 9.94 -10.98
CA ALA A 292 -18.85 10.45 -9.64
C ALA A 292 -18.07 11.78 -9.67
N GLU A 293 -17.14 11.98 -10.60
CA GLU A 293 -16.44 13.26 -10.78
C GLU A 293 -17.39 14.39 -11.18
N GLU A 294 -18.42 14.12 -12.00
CA GLU A 294 -19.47 15.10 -12.34
C GLU A 294 -20.25 15.58 -11.11
N THR A 295 -20.31 14.77 -10.04
CA THR A 295 -20.90 15.17 -8.75
C THR A 295 -19.91 15.88 -7.82
N GLY A 296 -18.67 16.09 -8.26
CA GLY A 296 -17.61 16.74 -7.49
C GLY A 296 -16.83 15.80 -6.57
N ALA A 297 -16.93 14.48 -6.76
CA ALA A 297 -16.18 13.52 -5.94
C ALA A 297 -14.68 13.56 -6.26
N THR A 298 -13.85 13.52 -5.20
CA THR A 298 -12.40 13.35 -5.32
C THR A 298 -12.05 11.86 -5.30
N LEU A 299 -11.72 11.32 -6.47
CA LEU A 299 -11.51 9.87 -6.65
C LEU A 299 -10.04 9.48 -6.71
N LEU A 300 -9.15 10.45 -6.91
CA LEU A 300 -7.71 10.24 -7.00
C LEU A 300 -6.98 11.11 -5.98
N THR A 301 -5.88 10.62 -5.46
CA THR A 301 -4.96 11.38 -4.61
C THR A 301 -4.35 12.54 -5.40
N PRO A 302 -3.71 13.52 -4.74
CA PRO A 302 -3.14 14.69 -5.42
C PRO A 302 -2.11 14.37 -6.50
N ASN A 303 -1.49 13.18 -6.48
CA ASN A 303 -0.60 12.74 -7.57
C ASN A 303 -1.34 12.48 -8.91
N GLY A 304 -2.68 12.43 -8.90
CA GLY A 304 -3.52 12.22 -10.07
C GLY A 304 -3.53 10.79 -10.62
N ARG A 305 -3.03 9.82 -9.85
CA ARG A 305 -2.82 8.43 -10.28
C ARG A 305 -3.51 7.45 -9.36
N SER A 306 -3.25 7.57 -8.06
CA SER A 306 -3.72 6.61 -7.06
C SER A 306 -5.17 6.90 -6.65
N PRO A 307 -6.08 5.91 -6.62
CA PRO A 307 -7.40 6.08 -6.06
C PRO A 307 -7.34 6.51 -4.61
N THR A 308 -8.25 7.42 -4.26
CA THR A 308 -8.65 7.68 -2.88
C THR A 308 -9.36 6.46 -2.31
N PHE A 309 -9.73 6.49 -1.03
CA PHE A 309 -10.60 5.44 -0.48
C PHE A 309 -11.92 5.36 -1.27
N VAL A 310 -12.51 6.52 -1.60
CA VAL A 310 -13.74 6.63 -2.41
C VAL A 310 -13.52 6.08 -3.83
N GLY A 311 -12.36 6.38 -4.44
CA GLY A 311 -11.97 5.77 -5.72
C GLY A 311 -11.88 4.25 -5.63
N CYS A 312 -11.31 3.71 -4.54
CA CYS A 312 -11.26 2.27 -4.29
C CYS A 312 -12.65 1.65 -4.10
N GLN A 313 -13.62 2.38 -3.53
CA GLN A 313 -15.01 1.91 -3.43
C GLN A 313 -15.65 1.76 -4.81
N LEU A 314 -15.38 2.69 -5.73
CA LEU A 314 -15.88 2.60 -7.11
C LEU A 314 -15.21 1.46 -7.88
N LEU A 315 -13.90 1.25 -7.69
CA LEU A 315 -13.22 0.06 -8.23
C LEU A 315 -13.83 -1.22 -7.69
N ALA A 316 -14.02 -1.33 -6.37
CA ALA A 316 -14.65 -2.49 -5.74
C ALA A 316 -16.06 -2.77 -6.29
N ALA A 317 -16.88 -1.73 -6.47
CA ALA A 317 -18.19 -1.89 -7.11
C ALA A 317 -18.07 -2.44 -8.53
N THR A 318 -17.05 -2.00 -9.29
CA THR A 318 -16.83 -2.36 -10.70
C THR A 318 -16.38 -3.80 -10.83
N VAL A 319 -15.48 -4.21 -9.94
CA VAL A 319 -15.12 -5.61 -9.75
C VAL A 319 -16.33 -6.45 -9.38
N LEU A 320 -17.14 -6.06 -8.39
CA LEU A 320 -18.33 -6.83 -7.97
C LEU A 320 -19.34 -7.02 -9.10
N GLU A 321 -19.67 -5.97 -9.84
CA GLU A 321 -20.49 -6.06 -11.06
C GLU A 321 -19.86 -7.03 -12.07
N GLY A 322 -18.57 -6.86 -12.34
CA GLY A 322 -17.79 -7.71 -13.22
C GLY A 322 -17.72 -9.17 -12.75
N LEU A 323 -17.94 -9.46 -11.47
CA LEU A 323 -18.03 -10.81 -10.92
C LEU A 323 -19.46 -11.38 -10.91
N GLY A 324 -20.46 -10.60 -11.35
CA GLY A 324 -21.87 -10.98 -11.38
C GLY A 324 -22.65 -10.61 -10.10
N TYR A 325 -22.19 -9.60 -9.37
CA TYR A 325 -22.79 -9.11 -8.12
C TYR A 325 -23.10 -7.59 -8.17
N PRO A 326 -23.84 -7.09 -9.18
CA PRO A 326 -24.04 -5.65 -9.39
C PRO A 326 -24.80 -4.93 -8.27
N ASN A 327 -25.53 -5.67 -7.43
CA ASN A 327 -26.40 -5.12 -6.39
C ASN A 327 -25.80 -5.18 -4.98
N LEU A 328 -24.56 -5.66 -4.83
CA LEU A 328 -23.91 -5.66 -3.52
C LEU A 328 -23.44 -4.27 -3.14
N ALA A 329 -23.83 -3.82 -1.96
CA ALA A 329 -23.39 -2.55 -1.42
C ALA A 329 -21.91 -2.63 -1.04
N VAL A 330 -21.11 -1.70 -1.57
CA VAL A 330 -19.71 -1.56 -1.17
C VAL A 330 -19.65 -0.89 0.21
N PRO A 331 -18.89 -1.44 1.17
CA PRO A 331 -18.78 -0.88 2.51
C PRO A 331 -18.22 0.54 2.53
N SER A 332 -18.64 1.34 3.51
CA SER A 332 -18.12 2.70 3.78
C SER A 332 -16.78 2.73 4.53
N HIS A 333 -16.33 1.58 5.04
CA HIS A 333 -15.09 1.39 5.78
C HIS A 333 -14.62 -0.06 5.63
N VAL A 334 -13.30 -0.28 5.75
CA VAL A 334 -12.73 -1.63 5.83
C VAL A 334 -12.68 -2.05 7.30
N LYS A 335 -13.22 -3.22 7.63
CA LYS A 335 -13.13 -3.78 8.99
C LYS A 335 -11.67 -4.08 9.35
N GLY A 336 -11.18 -3.48 10.43
CA GLY A 336 -9.85 -3.74 10.97
C GLY A 336 -9.84 -4.98 11.84
N GLU A 337 -9.70 -6.16 11.24
CA GLU A 337 -9.59 -7.43 11.95
C GLU A 337 -8.22 -8.07 11.73
N MET A 338 -7.64 -8.63 12.80
CA MET A 338 -6.38 -9.35 12.76
C MET A 338 -6.49 -10.56 11.83
N LEU A 339 -5.52 -10.73 10.93
CA LEU A 339 -5.48 -11.89 10.06
C LEU A 339 -5.28 -13.18 10.87
N PRO A 340 -5.87 -14.31 10.43
CA PRO A 340 -5.74 -15.59 11.12
C PRO A 340 -4.28 -15.94 11.39
N GLY A 341 -3.99 -16.37 12.63
CA GLY A 341 -2.65 -16.80 13.01
C GLY A 341 -1.59 -15.69 13.06
N ALA A 342 -1.95 -14.41 12.91
CA ALA A 342 -1.01 -13.30 13.04
C ALA A 342 -0.31 -13.34 14.40
N VAL A 343 1.02 -13.34 14.37
CA VAL A 343 1.85 -13.45 15.58
C VAL A 343 1.87 -12.12 16.30
N ARG A 344 1.40 -12.13 17.55
CA ARG A 344 1.11 -10.90 18.30
C ARG A 344 2.30 -10.34 19.03
N ASP A 345 2.99 -11.18 19.80
CA ASP A 345 3.97 -10.70 20.77
C ASP A 345 5.40 -10.92 20.28
N TRP A 346 6.13 -9.82 20.21
CA TRP A 346 7.50 -9.75 19.70
C TRP A 346 8.41 -9.04 20.69
N GLN A 347 9.66 -9.49 20.73
CA GLN A 347 10.78 -8.68 21.20
C GLN A 347 11.53 -8.20 19.96
N VAL A 348 11.72 -6.89 19.80
CA VAL A 348 12.37 -6.29 18.64
C VAL A 348 13.64 -5.55 19.01
N ARG A 349 14.65 -5.60 18.14
CA ARG A 349 15.86 -4.80 18.22
C ARG A 349 16.14 -4.17 16.86
N ILE A 350 16.38 -2.86 16.85
CA ILE A 350 16.74 -2.11 15.64
C ILE A 350 18.26 -2.18 15.47
N VAL A 351 18.70 -2.52 14.27
CA VAL A 351 20.11 -2.65 13.91
C VAL A 351 20.43 -1.61 12.83
N PRO A 352 21.18 -0.54 13.16
CA PRO A 352 21.50 0.54 12.23
C PRO A 352 22.65 0.12 11.30
N GLY A 353 22.31 -0.64 10.25
CA GLY A 353 23.29 -1.23 9.33
C GLY A 353 24.10 -2.36 9.98
N GLY A 354 24.58 -3.33 9.18
CA GLY A 354 25.36 -4.45 9.69
C GLY A 354 25.21 -5.74 8.87
N GLU A 355 25.88 -6.81 9.33
CA GLU A 355 25.76 -8.16 8.76
C GLU A 355 24.36 -8.73 8.96
N ARG A 356 23.87 -9.43 7.93
CA ARG A 356 22.60 -10.16 7.93
C ARG A 356 22.60 -11.27 8.96
N LEU A 357 21.42 -11.66 9.46
CA LEU A 357 21.33 -12.85 10.28
C LEU A 357 21.67 -14.10 9.46
N THR A 358 22.60 -14.89 9.97
CA THR A 358 22.84 -16.28 9.56
C THR A 358 21.99 -17.23 10.39
N THR A 359 21.88 -18.49 9.99
CA THR A 359 21.18 -19.51 10.78
C THR A 359 21.78 -19.68 12.18
N GLU A 360 23.10 -19.65 12.30
CA GLU A 360 23.81 -19.76 13.58
C GLU A 360 23.52 -18.56 14.49
N THR A 361 23.58 -17.35 13.93
CA THR A 361 23.35 -16.12 14.71
C THR A 361 21.88 -15.92 15.05
N ALA A 362 20.95 -16.32 14.18
CA ALA A 362 19.52 -16.36 14.47
C ALA A 362 19.20 -17.37 15.58
N ALA A 363 19.77 -18.58 15.55
CA ALA A 363 19.56 -19.61 16.57
C ALA A 363 20.13 -19.21 17.95
N ALA A 364 21.21 -18.43 17.97
CA ALA A 364 21.81 -17.90 19.20
C ALA A 364 21.14 -16.62 19.73
N LEU A 365 20.23 -16.00 18.98
CA LEU A 365 19.64 -14.72 19.32
C LEU A 365 18.76 -14.82 20.57
N ARG A 366 19.03 -13.99 21.58
CA ARG A 366 18.25 -13.92 22.82
C ARG A 366 17.87 -12.46 23.12
N PRO A 367 16.58 -12.14 23.33
CA PRO A 367 16.18 -10.84 23.83
C PRO A 367 16.85 -10.51 25.17
N GLY A 368 17.22 -9.25 25.35
CA GLY A 368 17.93 -8.74 26.52
C GLY A 368 18.02 -7.21 26.46
N ASP A 369 19.12 -6.64 26.94
CA ASP A 369 19.31 -5.18 26.92
C ASP A 369 19.28 -4.63 25.48
N GLY A 370 18.53 -3.55 25.28
CA GLY A 370 18.32 -2.92 23.97
C GLY A 370 17.22 -3.55 23.10
N TRP A 371 16.51 -4.57 23.61
CA TRP A 371 15.29 -5.09 22.99
C TRP A 371 14.05 -4.40 23.54
N ARG A 372 13.03 -4.23 22.70
CA ARG A 372 11.74 -3.63 23.04
C ARG A 372 10.61 -4.63 22.81
N ALA A 373 9.70 -4.74 23.75
CA ALA A 373 8.46 -5.47 23.55
C ALA A 373 7.55 -4.74 22.56
N VAL A 374 7.02 -5.46 21.57
CA VAL A 374 6.01 -4.99 20.61
C VAL A 374 4.89 -6.00 20.59
N SER A 375 3.66 -5.54 20.83
CA SER A 375 2.45 -6.35 20.68
C SER A 375 1.64 -5.84 19.49
N ILE A 376 1.13 -6.77 18.68
CA ILE A 376 0.34 -6.50 17.48
C ILE A 376 -1.15 -6.71 17.78
N PRO A 377 -2.05 -5.77 17.39
CA PRO A 377 -1.75 -4.55 16.63
C PRO A 377 -0.98 -3.53 17.46
N MET A 378 0.02 -2.90 16.85
CA MET A 378 0.77 -1.81 17.49
C MET A 378 -0.19 -0.65 17.82
N PRO A 379 0.09 0.14 18.86
CA PRO A 379 -0.69 1.36 19.10
C PRO A 379 -0.65 2.25 17.84
N PRO A 380 -1.76 2.93 17.49
CA PRO A 380 -1.75 3.87 16.38
C PRO A 380 -0.75 5.00 16.67
N ASP A 381 -0.10 5.49 15.63
CA ASP A 381 0.68 6.72 15.73
C ASP A 381 -0.25 7.88 16.16
N PRO A 382 0.19 8.82 17.04
CA PRO A 382 -0.62 9.96 17.47
C PRO A 382 -1.20 10.80 16.32
N LEU A 383 -0.53 10.86 15.16
CA LEU A 383 -1.04 11.55 13.97
C LEU A 383 -2.17 10.76 13.30
N GLN A 384 -2.15 9.42 13.37
CA GLN A 384 -3.27 8.58 12.89
C GLN A 384 -4.53 8.77 13.75
N LEU A 385 -4.39 9.10 15.04
CA LEU A 385 -5.55 9.41 15.91
C LEU A 385 -6.28 10.70 15.49
N ARG A 386 -5.65 11.55 14.66
CA ARG A 386 -6.25 12.79 14.14
C ARG A 386 -7.06 12.56 12.86
N MET A 387 -7.02 11.36 12.28
CA MET A 387 -7.77 11.03 11.06
C MET A 387 -9.26 10.82 11.34
N ALA A 388 -10.13 11.31 10.44
CA ALA A 388 -11.58 11.15 10.59
C ALA A 388 -12.03 9.68 10.52
N ASP A 389 -11.40 8.89 9.64
CA ASP A 389 -11.57 7.43 9.57
C ASP A 389 -10.22 6.78 9.25
N GLN A 390 -9.68 6.02 10.20
CA GLN A 390 -8.39 5.33 10.04
C GLN A 390 -8.47 4.22 8.99
N SER A 391 -9.64 3.64 8.72
CA SER A 391 -9.78 2.60 7.71
C SER A 391 -9.57 3.12 6.29
N HIS A 392 -9.59 4.45 6.08
CA HIS A 392 -9.33 5.07 4.77
C HIS A 392 -7.83 5.10 4.45
N PHE A 393 -6.99 4.82 5.45
CA PHE A 393 -5.53 4.83 5.32
C PHE A 393 -4.92 3.43 5.33
N ALA A 394 -4.16 3.07 4.28
CA ALA A 394 -3.56 1.73 4.10
C ALA A 394 -2.76 1.25 5.32
N PRO A 395 -1.82 2.05 5.83
CA PRO A 395 -1.02 1.71 7.01
C PRO A 395 -1.83 1.40 8.25
N SER A 396 -2.90 2.15 8.49
CA SER A 396 -3.82 1.87 9.59
C SER A 396 -4.59 0.56 9.38
N ARG A 397 -4.99 0.24 8.14
CA ARG A 397 -5.60 -1.06 7.81
C ARG A 397 -4.63 -2.22 8.04
N GLU A 398 -3.38 -2.06 7.60
CA GLU A 398 -2.33 -3.06 7.72
C GLU A 398 -1.96 -3.33 9.18
N ARG A 399 -1.78 -2.26 9.97
CA ARG A 399 -1.59 -2.35 11.44
C ARG A 399 -2.69 -3.17 12.10
N LEU A 400 -3.96 -2.88 11.78
CA LEU A 400 -5.10 -3.61 12.35
C LEU A 400 -5.21 -5.06 11.85
N ARG A 401 -4.63 -5.37 10.68
CA ARG A 401 -4.59 -6.71 10.10
C ARG A 401 -3.42 -7.56 10.55
N GLY A 402 -2.49 -7.01 11.34
CA GLY A 402 -1.43 -7.77 11.98
C GLY A 402 -0.01 -7.39 11.56
N PHE A 403 0.17 -6.28 10.85
CA PHE A 403 1.51 -5.78 10.53
C PHE A 403 2.12 -5.08 11.75
N ALA A 404 3.41 -5.31 11.95
CA ALA A 404 4.26 -4.37 12.66
C ALA A 404 4.56 -3.20 11.72
N THR A 405 4.21 -1.99 12.14
CA THR A 405 4.31 -0.78 11.31
C THR A 405 5.11 0.32 11.99
N GLY A 406 5.73 1.22 11.22
CA GLY A 406 6.39 2.41 11.75
C GLY A 406 7.60 2.12 12.65
N LEU A 407 8.34 1.03 12.39
CA LEU A 407 9.57 0.75 13.14
C LEU A 407 10.67 1.73 12.67
N PRO A 408 11.36 2.46 13.57
CA PRO A 408 12.30 3.52 13.19
C PRO A 408 13.65 2.96 12.72
N VAL A 409 13.62 2.25 11.59
CA VAL A 409 14.80 1.64 10.96
C VAL A 409 15.45 2.68 10.04
N PRO A 410 16.74 3.01 10.24
CA PRO A 410 17.45 3.92 9.33
C PRO A 410 17.68 3.25 7.97
N ALA A 411 17.99 4.07 6.96
CA ALA A 411 18.35 3.57 5.63
C ALA A 411 19.49 2.54 5.72
N GLY A 412 19.33 1.40 5.04
CA GLY A 412 20.27 0.27 5.11
C GLY A 412 20.21 -0.58 6.39
N GLY A 413 19.34 -0.24 7.36
CA GLY A 413 19.16 -1.00 8.59
C GLY A 413 18.22 -2.21 8.49
N SER A 414 18.08 -2.90 9.62
CA SER A 414 17.15 -4.02 9.82
C SER A 414 16.47 -3.96 11.20
N VAL A 415 15.30 -4.59 11.32
CA VAL A 415 14.74 -5.05 12.59
C VAL A 415 15.02 -6.54 12.73
N TYR A 416 15.53 -6.92 13.90
CA TYR A 416 15.51 -8.31 14.36
C TYR A 416 14.37 -8.48 15.35
N ALA A 417 13.49 -9.44 15.12
CA ALA A 417 12.35 -9.72 15.97
C ALA A 417 12.35 -11.18 16.42
N VAL A 418 12.09 -11.42 17.70
CA VAL A 418 11.96 -12.75 18.30
C VAL A 418 10.55 -12.91 18.87
N GLY A 419 9.87 -13.97 18.49
CA GLY A 419 8.51 -14.29 18.90
C GLY A 419 8.33 -15.79 19.13
N SER A 420 7.10 -16.21 19.37
CA SER A 420 6.78 -17.64 19.44
C SER A 420 5.32 -17.92 19.15
N VAL A 421 5.03 -19.14 18.72
CA VAL A 421 3.68 -19.70 18.61
C VAL A 421 3.61 -21.05 19.32
N ASP A 422 2.55 -21.29 20.07
CA ASP A 422 2.32 -22.59 20.70
C ASP A 422 1.51 -23.50 19.79
N SER A 423 1.86 -24.79 19.77
CA SER A 423 1.07 -25.81 19.09
C SER A 423 0.75 -26.95 20.06
N PRO A 424 -0.51 -27.38 20.18
CA PRO A 424 -0.88 -28.45 21.11
C PRO A 424 -0.33 -29.82 20.71
N ARG A 425 0.09 -29.97 19.46
CA ARG A 425 0.67 -31.19 18.89
C ARG A 425 1.60 -30.85 17.74
N GLU A 426 2.37 -31.84 17.32
CA GLU A 426 3.06 -31.77 16.04
C GLU A 426 2.04 -31.71 14.89
N ARG A 427 2.19 -30.76 13.97
CA ARG A 427 1.25 -30.59 12.84
C ARG A 427 1.86 -29.82 11.66
N PRO A 428 1.38 -30.05 10.42
CA PRO A 428 1.64 -29.12 9.33
C PRO A 428 1.02 -27.75 9.65
N ALA A 429 1.67 -26.71 9.16
CA ALA A 429 1.22 -25.33 9.22
C ALA A 429 1.75 -24.57 8.00
N CYS A 430 1.34 -23.32 7.86
CA CYS A 430 1.82 -22.39 6.86
C CYS A 430 2.31 -21.12 7.55
N VAL A 431 3.55 -20.75 7.29
CA VAL A 431 4.08 -19.42 7.60
C VAL A 431 3.74 -18.51 6.44
N ASN A 432 2.99 -17.45 6.70
CA ASN A 432 2.63 -16.48 5.68
C ASN A 432 3.28 -15.14 6.01
N VAL A 433 3.96 -14.56 5.03
CA VAL A 433 4.78 -13.36 5.20
C VAL A 433 4.18 -12.17 4.47
N GLY A 434 4.57 -10.96 4.86
CA GLY A 434 4.21 -9.72 4.18
C GLY A 434 5.10 -8.57 4.64
N GLY A 435 4.93 -7.42 4.00
CA GLY A 435 5.73 -6.22 4.24
C GLY A 435 7.17 -6.40 3.81
N SER A 436 8.08 -5.74 4.51
CA SER A 436 9.53 -5.77 4.23
C SER A 436 10.26 -6.94 4.90
N LEU A 437 9.54 -8.05 5.17
CA LEU A 437 10.10 -9.23 5.82
C LEU A 437 11.18 -9.86 4.93
N ARG A 438 12.39 -10.04 5.48
CA ARG A 438 13.56 -10.52 4.75
C ARG A 438 13.87 -11.98 4.99
N ALA A 439 13.72 -12.47 6.21
CA ALA A 439 13.96 -13.88 6.52
C ALA A 439 13.18 -14.31 7.77
N VAL A 440 12.80 -15.59 7.83
CA VAL A 440 12.15 -16.22 8.99
C VAL A 440 12.91 -17.49 9.35
N TRP A 441 13.18 -17.65 10.65
CA TRP A 441 13.61 -18.90 11.24
C TRP A 441 12.54 -19.44 12.18
N LEU A 442 12.28 -20.74 12.09
CA LEU A 442 11.39 -21.49 12.95
C LEU A 442 12.20 -22.56 13.67
N ASN A 443 12.25 -22.52 15.00
CA ASN A 443 13.01 -23.45 15.83
C ASN A 443 14.50 -23.58 15.42
N GLY A 444 15.08 -22.48 14.94
CA GLY A 444 16.48 -22.42 14.50
C GLY A 444 16.72 -22.77 13.02
N GLU A 445 15.71 -23.28 12.30
CA GLU A 445 15.81 -23.56 10.86
C GLU A 445 15.30 -22.38 10.04
N LYS A 446 16.06 -21.96 9.02
CA LYS A 446 15.61 -20.91 8.08
C LYS A 446 14.50 -21.47 7.20
N VAL A 447 13.28 -20.99 7.38
CA VAL A 447 12.11 -21.43 6.61
C VAL A 447 11.76 -20.47 5.48
N PHE A 448 12.16 -19.21 5.59
CA PHE A 448 11.94 -18.20 4.57
C PHE A 448 13.15 -17.30 4.44
N GLU A 449 13.47 -16.95 3.20
CA GLU A 449 14.40 -15.89 2.84
C GLU A 449 13.80 -15.16 1.65
N HIS A 450 13.93 -13.85 1.66
CA HIS A 450 13.37 -12.98 0.65
C HIS A 450 13.95 -13.38 -0.72
N PRO A 451 13.11 -13.83 -1.65
CA PRO A 451 13.57 -14.23 -2.97
C PRO A 451 14.13 -13.01 -3.71
N GLU A 452 15.06 -13.22 -4.65
CA GLU A 452 15.51 -12.14 -5.54
C GLU A 452 14.34 -11.51 -6.32
N LEU A 453 13.30 -12.30 -6.57
CA LEU A 453 12.07 -11.87 -7.23
C LEU A 453 11.10 -11.27 -6.21
N TRP A 454 10.92 -9.95 -6.24
CA TRP A 454 9.89 -9.27 -5.45
C TRP A 454 8.49 -9.69 -5.91
N ASN A 455 7.60 -9.97 -4.97
CA ASN A 455 6.24 -10.46 -5.23
C ASN A 455 5.16 -9.68 -4.47
N GLY A 456 5.42 -8.40 -4.19
CA GLY A 456 4.48 -7.51 -3.52
C GLY A 456 4.76 -7.28 -2.04
N TRP A 457 3.87 -6.55 -1.40
CA TRP A 457 3.97 -6.12 -0.01
C TRP A 457 2.84 -6.71 0.85
N HIS A 458 1.71 -7.07 0.24
CA HIS A 458 0.52 -7.57 0.93
C HIS A 458 0.74 -8.80 1.83
N ALA A 459 -0.20 -9.02 2.75
CA ALA A 459 -0.15 -10.17 3.65
C ALA A 459 -0.32 -11.49 2.88
N GLY A 460 0.63 -12.41 3.09
CA GLY A 460 0.62 -13.74 2.48
C GLY A 460 1.05 -13.73 1.02
N LYS A 461 1.87 -12.75 0.64
CA LYS A 461 2.58 -12.73 -0.64
C LYS A 461 3.45 -13.97 -0.84
N ASP A 462 4.05 -14.47 0.24
CA ASP A 462 4.64 -15.82 0.30
C ASP A 462 3.97 -16.63 1.39
N ARG A 463 3.78 -17.92 1.07
CA ARG A 463 3.07 -18.89 1.91
C ARG A 463 3.92 -20.15 1.97
N VAL A 464 4.65 -20.30 3.05
CA VAL A 464 5.68 -21.32 3.24
C VAL A 464 5.10 -22.46 4.07
N PRO A 465 4.96 -23.67 3.52
CA PRO A 465 4.62 -24.85 4.30
C PRO A 465 5.71 -25.13 5.34
N VAL A 466 5.31 -25.32 6.59
CA VAL A 466 6.20 -25.66 7.70
C VAL A 466 5.58 -26.76 8.57
N LYS A 467 6.36 -27.25 9.53
CA LYS A 467 5.89 -28.20 10.54
C LYS A 467 6.13 -27.62 11.93
N LEU A 468 5.08 -27.51 12.73
CA LEU A 468 5.20 -27.10 14.13
C LEU A 468 5.44 -28.33 15.01
N VAL A 469 6.28 -28.19 16.03
CA VAL A 469 6.43 -29.19 17.10
C VAL A 469 5.38 -28.96 18.19
N ALA A 470 5.11 -29.98 19.01
CA ALA A 470 4.27 -29.83 20.19
C ALA A 470 4.93 -28.89 21.22
N GLY A 471 4.14 -28.02 21.84
CA GLY A 471 4.62 -26.98 22.74
C GLY A 471 5.02 -25.70 21.99
N ARG A 472 6.02 -25.00 22.53
CA ARG A 472 6.43 -23.68 22.08
C ARG A 472 7.34 -23.77 20.87
N ASN A 473 6.97 -23.07 19.80
CA ASN A 473 7.78 -22.92 18.60
C ASN A 473 8.36 -21.51 18.58
N HIS A 474 9.69 -21.41 18.45
CA HIS A 474 10.41 -20.15 18.47
C HIS A 474 10.53 -19.56 17.06
N LEU A 475 10.27 -18.26 16.95
CA LEU A 475 10.35 -17.51 15.70
C LEU A 475 11.42 -16.44 15.81
N VAL A 476 12.24 -16.32 14.77
CA VAL A 476 13.17 -15.20 14.57
C VAL A 476 12.92 -14.61 13.20
N VAL A 477 12.86 -13.28 13.10
CA VAL A 477 12.62 -12.56 11.85
C VAL A 477 13.67 -11.48 11.66
N GLU A 478 14.17 -11.35 10.43
CA GLU A 478 14.85 -10.16 9.94
C GLU A 478 13.91 -9.41 8.99
N ALA A 479 13.74 -8.10 9.17
CA ALA A 479 12.88 -7.27 8.32
C ALA A 479 13.41 -5.83 8.18
N GLY A 480 12.78 -5.04 7.30
CA GLY A 480 12.93 -3.57 7.29
C GLY A 480 12.05 -2.89 8.35
N ASN A 481 11.47 -1.74 8.00
CA ASN A 481 10.63 -0.94 8.92
C ASN A 481 9.19 -1.47 9.11
N HIS A 482 8.76 -2.43 8.29
CA HIS A 482 7.43 -3.04 8.33
C HIS A 482 7.52 -4.56 8.15
N PHE A 483 6.75 -5.35 8.90
CA PHE A 483 6.65 -6.78 8.60
C PHE A 483 5.33 -7.37 9.07
N PHE A 484 4.91 -8.42 8.38
CA PHE A 484 3.79 -9.26 8.77
C PHE A 484 4.24 -10.73 8.80
N LEU A 485 3.82 -11.44 9.84
CA LEU A 485 4.01 -12.87 9.96
C LEU A 485 2.78 -13.49 10.62
N SER A 486 2.24 -14.53 9.99
CA SER A 486 1.20 -15.38 10.59
C SER A 486 1.54 -16.85 10.43
N VAL A 487 1.04 -17.67 11.35
CA VAL A 487 1.16 -19.13 11.32
C VAL A 487 -0.24 -19.74 11.36
N THR A 488 -0.65 -20.37 10.26
CA THR A 488 -2.01 -20.91 10.07
C THR A 488 -1.99 -22.41 9.72
N ASP A 489 -3.12 -23.09 9.83
CA ASP A 489 -3.24 -24.50 9.42
C ASP A 489 -3.27 -24.65 7.88
N ALA A 490 -3.79 -23.64 7.19
CA ALA A 490 -3.87 -23.58 5.75
C ALA A 490 -3.29 -22.27 5.23
N ALA A 491 -2.72 -22.30 4.03
CA ALA A 491 -2.18 -21.12 3.36
C ALA A 491 -3.26 -20.07 3.04
N ASP A 492 -4.52 -20.47 2.85
CA ASP A 492 -5.58 -19.57 2.39
C ASP A 492 -6.32 -18.85 3.49
N TRP A 493 -6.57 -17.56 3.22
CA TRP A 493 -7.50 -16.72 3.95
C TRP A 493 -8.40 -15.95 2.99
N ALA A 494 -9.67 -15.76 3.36
CA ALA A 494 -10.59 -14.86 2.68
C ALA A 494 -10.53 -13.47 3.32
N LEU A 495 -10.01 -12.47 2.61
CA LEU A 495 -9.69 -11.14 3.15
C LEU A 495 -10.82 -10.10 3.06
N PRO A 496 -11.46 -9.57 4.13
CA PRO A 496 -11.48 -10.02 5.52
C PRO A 496 -12.83 -10.67 5.87
N PHE A 497 -12.77 -11.65 6.75
CA PHE A 497 -13.71 -12.75 6.85
C PHE A 497 -15.07 -12.40 7.44
N PRO A 498 -16.07 -13.27 7.22
CA PRO A 498 -17.14 -13.41 8.17
C PRO A 498 -16.63 -14.12 9.43
N SER A 499 -16.77 -13.51 10.60
CA SER A 499 -16.90 -14.25 11.85
C SER A 499 -18.30 -14.91 11.86
N PRO A 500 -18.42 -16.19 12.25
CA PRO A 500 -19.70 -16.74 12.64
C PRO A 500 -20.12 -16.09 13.96
N GLU A 501 -21.04 -15.14 13.88
CA GLU A 501 -22.01 -14.90 14.95
C GLU A 501 -23.38 -15.36 14.47
#